data_AF-A0A956DTY5-F1
#
_entry.id   AF-A0A956DTY5-F1
#
_cell.length_a   1.000
_cell.length_b   1.000
_cell.length_c   1.000
_cell.angle_alpha   90.00
_cell.angle_beta   90.00
_cell.angle_gamma   90.00
#
_symmetry.space_group_name_H-M   'P 1'
#
loop_
_entity.id
_entity.type
_entity.pdbx_description
1 polymer ?
#
loop_
_entity_poly.entity_id
_entity_poly.type
_entity_poly.pdbx_seq_one_letter_code
_entity_poly.pdbx_strand_id
1 'polypeptide(L)'
;MRCPARAVEYASLLSLELPQGPGSVTDVRLLTSHHLLTAALALGGCAGQGAAGRGSAGAGGAAAGGAGGVGGAGGDGVLTVGSGGGGGSQTCDPGLPSVDDDLDGFTEDQGDCNDCDPNANPDAIEVESKNPQDEDCDGLIDEPAESCDAGLAIDSLDAVEAARALGLCRDVGAGQSWGLVSAAYVNADGSPGTPSLNVGLLPKFGDYNLPKEGDTMVGLSSGHARDSSQPEPCGGPTCTPKGPGVVPVAFPQVVPGCDTATNFYDDVALQLVLKAPTNAHGYAFDFAFFSWEFPVFVCTAFNDQFVALVDPAPPQALQGNISFDSLGNPVSVNLGLLPNCYPDGYDLFAYTCLGGPTPSPCPAPPSPYCPGGPGVLSGTGVDLAMTESGASTGWLSTTAPVSPNDIFNIRFALWDAADSQLDSTVILDRFRWLATPATVETVPSPN
;
A
#
# COMPACT_ATOMS: atom_id res chain seq x y z
N MET A 1 44.25 -8.74 -7.66
CA MET A 1 45.20 -7.67 -8.05
C MET A 1 44.42 -6.60 -8.80
N ARG A 2 44.50 -5.36 -8.30
CA ARG A 2 44.09 -4.07 -8.90
C ARG A 2 42.61 -3.84 -9.25
N CYS A 3 41.98 -3.08 -8.36
CA CYS A 3 40.84 -2.19 -8.59
C CYS A 3 41.23 -1.09 -9.61
N PRO A 4 40.34 -0.65 -10.53
CA PRO A 4 40.54 0.61 -11.23
C PRO A 4 39.93 1.74 -10.40
N ALA A 5 40.79 2.64 -9.93
CA ALA A 5 40.36 3.93 -9.40
C ALA A 5 39.74 4.76 -10.54
N ARG A 6 38.46 5.12 -10.41
CA ARG A 6 37.91 6.34 -11.00
C ARG A 6 37.44 7.22 -9.86
N ALA A 7 38.38 8.01 -9.35
CA ALA A 7 38.06 9.16 -8.52
C ALA A 7 37.56 10.28 -9.44
N VAL A 8 36.28 10.61 -9.26
CA VAL A 8 35.63 11.90 -9.31
C VAL A 8 36.55 13.09 -9.65
N GLU A 9 36.30 13.72 -10.80
CA GLU A 9 36.70 15.10 -11.08
C GLU A 9 35.41 15.93 -11.18
N TYR A 10 34.91 16.43 -10.04
CA TYR A 10 33.89 17.47 -9.99
C TYR A 10 34.29 18.50 -8.92
N ALA A 11 35.03 19.50 -9.36
CA ALA A 11 35.17 20.77 -8.66
C ALA A 11 35.45 21.85 -9.72
N SER A 12 34.40 22.38 -10.32
CA SER A 12 34.43 23.75 -10.84
C SER A 12 33.26 24.51 -10.26
N LEU A 13 33.60 25.22 -9.19
CA LEU A 13 32.83 26.27 -8.57
C LEU A 13 32.35 27.26 -9.64
N LEU A 14 31.04 27.35 -9.81
CA LEU A 14 30.42 28.54 -10.37
C LEU A 14 30.62 29.67 -9.33
N SER A 15 31.72 30.42 -9.44
CA SER A 15 31.82 31.73 -8.79
C SER A 15 31.13 32.74 -9.70
N LEU A 16 29.86 33.02 -9.42
CA LEU A 16 29.17 34.15 -10.04
C LEU A 16 29.61 35.43 -9.31
N GLU A 17 30.62 36.10 -9.84
CA GLU A 17 30.94 37.47 -9.44
C GLU A 17 29.91 38.43 -10.06
N LEU A 18 29.04 39.00 -9.21
CA LEU A 18 28.17 40.11 -9.56
C LEU A 18 29.00 41.38 -9.76
N PRO A 19 28.94 42.07 -10.92
CA PRO A 19 29.46 43.42 -11.02
C PRO A 19 28.43 44.40 -10.44
N GLN A 20 28.84 45.12 -9.40
CA GLN A 20 28.18 46.32 -8.90
C GLN A 20 28.30 47.45 -9.95
N GLY A 21 27.18 47.97 -10.45
CA GLY A 21 27.13 49.32 -11.06
C GLY A 21 26.29 49.45 -12.33
N PRO A 22 25.66 50.62 -12.59
CA PRO A 22 24.36 50.69 -13.25
C PRO A 22 24.44 51.02 -14.76
N GLY A 23 23.44 50.51 -15.51
CA GLY A 23 22.92 51.19 -16.69
C GLY A 23 22.88 50.39 -17.99
N SER A 24 21.71 50.45 -18.62
CA SER A 24 21.44 50.28 -20.05
C SER A 24 21.28 48.86 -20.63
N VAL A 25 20.01 48.57 -20.90
CA VAL A 25 19.44 47.57 -21.83
C VAL A 25 20.24 47.41 -23.12
N THR A 26 20.47 46.16 -23.57
CA THR A 26 20.43 45.79 -24.99
C THR A 26 20.33 44.27 -25.17
N ASP A 27 19.54 43.89 -26.19
CA ASP A 27 19.21 42.55 -26.68
C ASP A 27 20.35 41.52 -26.69
N VAL A 28 20.07 40.31 -26.22
CA VAL A 28 20.88 39.11 -26.49
C VAL A 28 20.09 38.17 -27.39
N ARG A 29 20.44 38.14 -28.68
CA ARG A 29 19.99 37.11 -29.62
C ARG A 29 20.72 35.79 -29.35
N LEU A 30 19.96 34.75 -29.05
CA LEU A 30 20.42 33.35 -29.00
C LEU A 30 20.81 32.87 -30.41
N LEU A 31 22.05 32.40 -30.58
CA LEU A 31 22.47 31.60 -31.74
C LEU A 31 22.74 30.17 -31.27
N THR A 32 21.86 29.26 -31.66
CA THR A 32 21.98 27.80 -31.49
C THR A 32 23.09 27.25 -32.40
N SER A 33 23.97 26.41 -31.87
CA SER A 33 24.90 25.60 -32.67
C SER A 33 24.78 24.13 -32.27
N HIS A 34 24.18 23.34 -33.17
CA HIS A 34 24.18 21.88 -33.12
C HIS A 34 25.57 21.33 -33.47
N HIS A 35 26.08 20.37 -32.71
CA HIS A 35 27.04 19.39 -33.24
C HIS A 35 26.71 17.99 -32.74
N LEU A 36 26.21 17.20 -33.70
CA LEU A 36 26.19 15.74 -33.73
C LEU A 36 27.62 15.18 -33.64
N LEU A 37 27.80 14.14 -32.82
CA LEU A 37 28.91 13.20 -33.00
C LEU A 37 28.37 11.77 -32.92
N THR A 38 28.11 11.20 -34.10
CA THR A 38 27.92 9.77 -34.34
C THR A 38 29.28 9.08 -34.35
N ALA A 39 29.44 8.01 -33.56
CA ALA A 39 30.49 7.02 -33.75
C ALA A 39 29.87 5.61 -33.74
N ALA A 40 29.89 4.97 -34.90
CA ALA A 40 29.56 3.57 -35.12
C ALA A 40 30.85 2.79 -35.39
N LEU A 41 31.00 1.60 -34.79
CA LEU A 41 31.89 0.47 -35.16
C LEU A 41 31.85 -0.50 -33.96
N ALA A 42 31.80 -1.83 -34.04
CA ALA A 42 31.50 -2.78 -35.08
C ALA A 42 31.36 -4.16 -34.40
N LEU A 43 30.59 -5.04 -35.03
CA LEU A 43 30.36 -6.44 -34.67
C LEU A 43 31.66 -7.27 -34.61
N GLY A 44 31.71 -8.19 -33.64
CA GLY A 44 32.70 -9.27 -33.57
C GLY A 44 32.08 -10.51 -32.95
N GLY A 45 31.44 -11.34 -33.77
CA GLY A 45 31.02 -12.69 -33.38
C GLY A 45 32.16 -13.70 -33.56
N CYS A 46 32.17 -14.74 -32.72
CA CYS A 46 32.85 -16.00 -32.98
C CYS A 46 32.00 -17.16 -32.49
N ALA A 47 31.78 -18.13 -33.39
CA ALA A 47 31.08 -19.38 -33.16
C ALA A 47 32.07 -20.56 -33.05
N GLY A 48 31.65 -21.63 -32.36
CA GLY A 48 32.24 -22.98 -32.38
C GLY A 48 31.46 -23.88 -31.42
N GLN A 49 30.52 -24.71 -31.90
CA GLN A 49 30.66 -26.17 -32.13
C GLN A 49 31.32 -26.90 -30.93
N GLY A 50 30.74 -27.89 -30.25
CA GLY A 50 29.75 -28.90 -30.59
C GLY A 50 30.34 -30.27 -30.24
N ALA A 51 29.72 -31.03 -29.33
CA ALA A 51 29.98 -32.46 -29.17
C ALA A 51 28.82 -33.17 -28.45
N ALA A 52 28.18 -34.07 -29.17
CA ALA A 52 27.18 -35.01 -28.68
C ALA A 52 27.85 -36.27 -28.10
N GLY A 53 27.19 -36.92 -27.14
CA GLY A 53 27.58 -38.23 -26.62
C GLY A 53 26.45 -38.92 -25.83
N ARG A 54 25.81 -39.88 -26.49
CA ARG A 54 24.85 -40.90 -26.00
C ARG A 54 25.46 -41.70 -24.83
N GLY A 55 24.78 -42.39 -23.91
CA GLY A 55 23.41 -42.84 -23.72
C GLY A 55 23.45 -44.04 -22.74
N SER A 56 22.35 -44.37 -22.06
CA SER A 56 21.84 -45.73 -21.75
C SER A 56 21.09 -45.85 -20.42
N ALA A 57 19.86 -46.34 -20.59
CA ALA A 57 18.93 -47.06 -19.74
C ALA A 57 19.43 -47.74 -18.45
N GLY A 58 18.54 -47.73 -17.46
CA GLY A 58 18.48 -48.70 -16.36
C GLY A 58 17.12 -48.60 -15.65
N ALA A 59 16.23 -49.54 -15.94
CA ALA A 59 14.91 -49.68 -15.35
C ALA A 59 14.93 -50.48 -14.04
N GLY A 60 13.87 -50.33 -13.23
CA GLY A 60 13.34 -51.42 -12.40
C GLY A 60 13.16 -51.11 -10.92
N GLY A 61 11.94 -51.34 -10.41
CA GLY A 61 11.73 -51.57 -8.97
C GLY A 61 10.40 -51.11 -8.40
N ALA A 62 9.26 -51.56 -8.95
CA ALA A 62 7.99 -51.59 -8.20
C ALA A 62 7.97 -52.81 -7.28
N ALA A 63 7.52 -52.65 -6.04
CA ALA A 63 7.10 -53.75 -5.18
C ALA A 63 5.88 -53.35 -4.36
N ALA A 64 4.82 -54.12 -4.56
CA ALA A 64 3.57 -54.12 -3.82
C ALA A 64 3.60 -55.15 -2.67
N GLY A 65 2.69 -55.00 -1.70
CA GLY A 65 2.31 -56.02 -0.72
C GLY A 65 2.12 -55.40 0.67
N GLY A 66 1.02 -55.58 1.40
CA GLY A 66 -0.11 -56.48 1.21
C GLY A 66 -1.25 -56.17 2.20
N ALA A 67 -2.36 -56.85 1.97
CA ALA A 67 -3.66 -56.69 2.62
C ALA A 67 -3.78 -57.39 3.99
N GLY A 68 -4.79 -56.97 4.74
CA GLY A 68 -5.43 -57.67 5.87
C GLY A 68 -6.04 -56.65 6.83
N GLY A 69 -7.28 -56.71 7.30
CA GLY A 69 -8.39 -57.64 7.19
C GLY A 69 -9.57 -57.05 8.00
N VAL A 70 -10.77 -57.47 7.66
CA VAL A 70 -12.08 -57.02 8.16
C VAL A 70 -12.39 -57.40 9.62
N GLY A 71 -13.21 -56.57 10.28
CA GLY A 71 -14.29 -57.03 11.17
C GLY A 71 -14.32 -56.47 12.60
N GLY A 72 -15.49 -55.94 13.02
CA GLY A 72 -15.86 -55.87 14.44
C GLY A 72 -16.67 -54.64 14.85
N ALA A 73 -17.99 -54.78 14.92
CA ALA A 73 -18.94 -53.82 15.46
C ALA A 73 -19.11 -53.92 16.99
N GLY A 74 -19.57 -52.82 17.61
CA GLY A 74 -20.37 -52.84 18.84
C GLY A 74 -19.73 -52.18 20.07
N GLY A 75 -20.47 -51.27 20.72
CA GLY A 75 -20.13 -50.80 22.06
C GLY A 75 -20.76 -49.47 22.45
N ASP A 76 -21.97 -49.53 23.01
CA ASP A 76 -22.74 -48.43 23.58
C ASP A 76 -22.00 -47.68 24.70
N GLY A 77 -22.16 -46.35 24.74
CA GLY A 77 -21.65 -45.47 25.78
C GLY A 77 -22.68 -44.43 26.19
N VAL A 78 -23.68 -44.86 26.95
CA VAL A 78 -24.64 -43.99 27.66
C VAL A 78 -23.89 -43.25 28.77
N LEU A 79 -23.88 -41.91 28.70
CA LEU A 79 -23.64 -41.03 29.85
C LEU A 79 -24.74 -39.96 29.87
N THR A 80 -25.71 -40.16 30.73
CA THR A 80 -26.72 -39.17 31.12
C THR A 80 -26.28 -38.42 32.36
N VAL A 81 -26.12 -37.09 32.28
CA VAL A 81 -26.35 -36.15 33.40
C VAL A 81 -26.80 -34.78 32.85
N GLY A 82 -28.01 -34.33 33.26
CA GLY A 82 -28.30 -32.93 33.57
C GLY A 82 -29.00 -32.07 32.51
N SER A 83 -30.33 -32.00 32.56
CA SER A 83 -31.17 -30.99 31.89
C SER A 83 -30.77 -29.54 32.20
N GLY A 84 -30.79 -28.68 31.18
CA GLY A 84 -30.95 -27.23 31.33
C GLY A 84 -30.42 -26.43 30.14
N GLY A 85 -31.29 -26.11 29.18
CA GLY A 85 -31.03 -25.17 28.07
C GLY A 85 -31.17 -25.82 26.70
N GLY A 86 -32.36 -25.74 26.12
CA GLY A 86 -32.63 -26.24 24.77
C GLY A 86 -31.94 -25.39 23.72
N GLY A 87 -30.83 -25.88 23.16
CA GLY A 87 -30.38 -25.49 21.83
C GLY A 87 -31.23 -26.22 20.81
N GLY A 88 -32.40 -25.68 20.51
CA GLY A 88 -33.06 -26.02 19.26
C GLY A 88 -32.18 -25.49 18.14
N SER A 89 -31.79 -26.36 17.21
CA SER A 89 -31.56 -25.91 15.84
C SER A 89 -32.82 -25.13 15.47
N GLN A 90 -32.75 -23.80 15.38
CA GLN A 90 -33.79 -23.03 14.71
C GLN A 90 -33.87 -23.68 13.32
N THR A 91 -34.93 -24.44 13.09
CA THR A 91 -35.27 -24.88 11.76
C THR A 91 -35.88 -23.66 11.12
N CYS A 92 -35.20 -23.04 10.15
CA CYS A 92 -35.75 -21.92 9.40
C CYS A 92 -37.19 -22.26 8.99
N ASP A 93 -38.14 -21.48 9.47
CA ASP A 93 -39.57 -21.61 9.22
C ASP A 93 -40.01 -20.42 8.36
N PRO A 94 -39.91 -20.55 7.01
CA PRO A 94 -40.16 -19.46 6.06
C PRO A 94 -41.66 -19.06 5.95
N GLY A 95 -42.44 -19.33 7.00
CA GLY A 95 -43.85 -19.02 7.13
C GLY A 95 -44.15 -17.92 8.15
N LEU A 96 -43.13 -17.31 8.77
CA LEU A 96 -43.28 -16.31 9.84
C LEU A 96 -42.53 -15.00 9.53
N PRO A 97 -43.11 -14.08 8.72
CA PRO A 97 -42.43 -12.88 8.23
C PRO A 97 -41.88 -11.87 9.25
N SER A 98 -42.30 -12.00 10.50
CA SER A 98 -41.88 -11.12 11.59
C SER A 98 -40.88 -11.77 12.54
N VAL A 99 -40.42 -12.98 12.23
CA VAL A 99 -39.37 -13.68 12.97
C VAL A 99 -38.06 -13.49 12.21
N ASP A 100 -36.98 -13.36 12.97
CA ASP A 100 -35.60 -13.32 12.48
C ASP A 100 -35.04 -14.72 12.78
N ASP A 101 -35.07 -15.58 11.78
CA ASP A 101 -34.83 -17.02 11.93
C ASP A 101 -33.33 -17.35 11.94
N ASP A 102 -32.51 -16.57 11.23
CA ASP A 102 -31.05 -16.74 11.15
C ASP A 102 -30.23 -15.84 12.09
N LEU A 103 -30.89 -14.88 12.74
CA LEU A 103 -30.36 -13.97 13.77
C LEU A 103 -29.37 -12.94 13.23
N ASP A 104 -29.53 -12.49 11.98
CA ASP A 104 -28.72 -11.42 11.40
C ASP A 104 -29.23 -10.00 11.70
N GLY A 105 -30.41 -9.90 12.32
CA GLY A 105 -31.04 -8.66 12.73
C GLY A 105 -32.10 -8.13 11.76
N PHE A 106 -32.41 -8.88 10.70
CA PHE A 106 -33.49 -8.62 9.77
C PHE A 106 -34.54 -9.74 9.84
N THR A 107 -35.75 -9.41 9.41
CA THR A 107 -36.84 -10.37 9.19
C THR A 107 -37.29 -10.23 7.74
N GLU A 108 -38.07 -11.19 7.25
CA GLU A 108 -38.66 -11.10 5.90
C GLU A 108 -39.47 -9.77 5.72
N ASP A 109 -40.24 -9.35 6.75
CA ASP A 109 -40.97 -8.06 6.78
C ASP A 109 -40.06 -6.81 6.75
N GLN A 110 -38.79 -6.94 7.10
CA GLN A 110 -37.78 -5.87 7.10
C GLN A 110 -36.95 -5.84 5.80
N GLY A 111 -37.19 -6.76 4.88
CA GLY A 111 -36.51 -6.83 3.59
C GLY A 111 -35.45 -7.91 3.47
N ASP A 112 -35.37 -8.82 4.45
CA ASP A 112 -34.56 -10.02 4.31
C ASP A 112 -35.10 -10.91 3.18
N CYS A 113 -34.24 -11.15 2.18
CA CYS A 113 -34.55 -11.96 1.02
C CYS A 113 -34.30 -13.45 1.26
N ASN A 114 -33.57 -13.83 2.32
CA ASN A 114 -33.29 -15.19 2.73
C ASN A 114 -33.02 -15.29 4.24
N ASP A 115 -34.09 -15.26 5.04
CA ASP A 115 -34.15 -15.38 6.52
C ASP A 115 -33.69 -16.76 7.08
N CYS A 116 -32.97 -17.52 6.26
CA CYS A 116 -32.28 -18.75 6.63
C CYS A 116 -30.75 -18.64 6.49
N ASP A 117 -30.22 -17.52 5.99
CA ASP A 117 -28.81 -17.29 5.72
C ASP A 117 -28.37 -15.93 6.28
N PRO A 118 -27.63 -15.91 7.41
CA PRO A 118 -27.31 -14.68 8.11
C PRO A 118 -26.30 -13.77 7.38
N ASN A 119 -25.97 -14.10 6.13
CA ASN A 119 -25.15 -13.29 5.23
C ASN A 119 -25.97 -12.57 4.15
N ALA A 120 -27.31 -12.73 4.16
CA ALA A 120 -28.22 -12.18 3.17
C ALA A 120 -29.23 -11.23 3.81
N ASN A 121 -28.99 -9.92 3.76
CA ASN A 121 -29.89 -8.89 4.28
C ASN A 121 -29.58 -7.51 3.66
N PRO A 122 -30.50 -6.53 3.79
CA PRO A 122 -30.31 -5.17 3.25
C PRO A 122 -29.02 -4.43 3.63
N ASP A 123 -28.31 -4.86 4.67
CA ASP A 123 -27.09 -4.24 5.20
C ASP A 123 -25.82 -5.07 4.91
N ALA A 124 -25.91 -6.09 4.05
CA ALA A 124 -24.79 -6.91 3.61
C ALA A 124 -24.01 -6.26 2.44
N ILE A 125 -22.89 -6.87 2.08
CA ILE A 125 -22.22 -6.66 0.79
C ILE A 125 -22.50 -7.85 -0.13
N GLU A 126 -22.49 -7.59 -1.43
CA GLU A 126 -22.44 -8.63 -2.47
C GLU A 126 -21.15 -9.45 -2.41
N VAL A 127 -21.27 -10.77 -2.64
CA VAL A 127 -20.14 -11.71 -2.60
C VAL A 127 -20.08 -12.57 -3.86
N GLU A 128 -19.21 -12.16 -4.80
CA GLU A 128 -19.00 -12.94 -6.03
C GLU A 128 -18.62 -14.40 -5.73
N SER A 129 -19.51 -15.32 -6.14
CA SER A 129 -19.34 -16.73 -5.82
C SER A 129 -19.71 -17.66 -6.99
N LYS A 130 -19.43 -18.96 -6.84
CA LYS A 130 -19.84 -19.97 -7.84
C LYS A 130 -21.34 -20.27 -7.81
N ASN A 131 -22.00 -19.88 -6.73
CA ASN A 131 -23.44 -19.98 -6.55
C ASN A 131 -23.94 -18.55 -6.30
N PRO A 132 -24.16 -17.76 -7.36
CA PRO A 132 -24.62 -16.38 -7.25
C PRO A 132 -25.88 -16.27 -6.39
N GLN A 133 -25.87 -15.37 -5.41
CA GLN A 133 -27.01 -15.03 -4.57
C GLN A 133 -27.12 -13.50 -4.49
N ASP A 134 -28.28 -13.03 -4.07
CA ASP A 134 -28.54 -11.63 -3.76
C ASP A 134 -28.27 -11.50 -2.25
N GLU A 135 -27.07 -11.04 -1.87
CA GLU A 135 -26.69 -10.95 -0.46
C GLU A 135 -27.18 -9.65 0.16
N ASP A 136 -27.22 -8.54 -0.59
CA ASP A 136 -27.67 -7.25 -0.07
C ASP A 136 -29.19 -6.99 -0.26
N CYS A 137 -29.91 -7.98 -0.80
CA CYS A 137 -31.36 -8.00 -0.96
C CYS A 137 -31.94 -6.83 -1.77
N ASP A 138 -31.17 -6.29 -2.72
CA ASP A 138 -31.61 -5.21 -3.62
C ASP A 138 -32.36 -5.72 -4.87
N GLY A 139 -32.39 -7.03 -5.07
CA GLY A 139 -33.03 -7.71 -6.21
C GLY A 139 -32.12 -7.90 -7.43
N LEU A 140 -30.86 -7.49 -7.33
CA LEU A 140 -29.77 -7.84 -8.24
C LEU A 140 -28.94 -8.98 -7.62
N ILE A 141 -28.02 -9.54 -8.38
CA ILE A 141 -27.22 -10.68 -7.96
C ILE A 141 -25.80 -10.40 -8.43
N ASP A 142 -24.85 -10.39 -7.50
CA ASP A 142 -23.42 -10.18 -7.75
C ASP A 142 -23.17 -8.92 -8.62
N GLU A 143 -23.90 -7.83 -8.40
CA GLU A 143 -23.63 -6.58 -9.12
C GLU A 143 -22.30 -5.96 -8.67
N PRO A 144 -21.60 -5.25 -9.57
CA PRO A 144 -20.32 -4.65 -9.20
C PRO A 144 -20.54 -3.56 -8.14
N ALA A 145 -19.55 -3.42 -7.25
CA ALA A 145 -19.52 -2.34 -6.28
C ALA A 145 -19.79 -0.97 -6.94
N GLU A 146 -20.58 -0.14 -6.25
CA GLU A 146 -20.91 1.20 -6.71
C GLU A 146 -19.64 2.05 -6.90
N SER A 147 -19.55 2.79 -8.01
CA SER A 147 -18.50 3.79 -8.22
C SER A 147 -19.01 5.19 -7.90
N CYS A 148 -18.20 5.98 -7.19
CA CYS A 148 -18.56 7.32 -6.70
C CYS A 148 -17.41 8.34 -6.81
N ASP A 149 -16.36 8.02 -7.56
CA ASP A 149 -15.10 8.77 -7.65
C ASP A 149 -14.84 9.37 -9.04
N ALA A 150 -15.83 9.29 -9.93
CA ALA A 150 -15.76 9.86 -11.27
C ALA A 150 -15.69 11.39 -11.23
N GLY A 151 -14.65 11.94 -11.86
CA GLY A 151 -14.51 13.40 -12.06
C GLY A 151 -14.16 14.20 -10.81
N LEU A 152 -13.66 13.55 -9.76
CA LEU A 152 -13.13 14.24 -8.59
C LEU A 152 -11.98 15.18 -8.98
N ALA A 153 -11.96 16.37 -8.38
CA ALA A 153 -10.93 17.35 -8.67
C ALA A 153 -9.61 16.96 -7.99
N ILE A 154 -8.50 17.01 -8.74
CA ILE A 154 -7.18 16.63 -8.23
C ILE A 154 -6.73 17.43 -7.00
N ASP A 155 -7.20 18.66 -6.88
CA ASP A 155 -6.94 19.61 -5.82
C ASP A 155 -8.09 19.73 -4.81
N SER A 156 -9.05 18.80 -4.84
CA SER A 156 -10.07 18.74 -3.80
C SER A 156 -9.42 18.50 -2.43
N LEU A 157 -9.91 19.26 -1.45
CA LEU A 157 -9.52 19.16 -0.05
C LEU A 157 -10.66 18.57 0.80
N ASP A 158 -11.70 18.04 0.17
CA ASP A 158 -12.79 17.36 0.85
C ASP A 158 -12.40 15.92 1.17
N ALA A 159 -12.28 15.60 2.47
CA ALA A 159 -11.91 14.27 2.91
C ALA A 159 -12.99 13.21 2.59
N VAL A 160 -14.25 13.61 2.39
CA VAL A 160 -15.31 12.68 1.93
C VAL A 160 -15.05 12.27 0.49
N GLU A 161 -14.59 13.19 -0.37
CA GLU A 161 -14.17 12.85 -1.73
C GLU A 161 -12.93 11.94 -1.74
N ALA A 162 -12.00 12.12 -0.78
CA ALA A 162 -10.90 11.19 -0.59
C ALA A 162 -11.36 9.78 -0.19
N ALA A 163 -12.39 9.67 0.66
CA ALA A 163 -12.99 8.37 0.97
C ALA A 163 -13.64 7.73 -0.27
N ARG A 164 -14.33 8.52 -1.10
CA ARG A 164 -14.88 8.03 -2.39
C ARG A 164 -13.79 7.54 -3.33
N ALA A 165 -12.67 8.25 -3.44
CA ALA A 165 -11.49 7.82 -4.20
C ALA A 165 -10.78 6.59 -3.61
N LEU A 166 -11.23 6.05 -2.48
CA LEU A 166 -10.81 4.73 -1.99
C LEU A 166 -11.85 3.63 -2.29
N GLY A 167 -12.99 3.95 -2.91
CA GLY A 167 -14.12 3.02 -3.11
C GLY A 167 -15.19 3.07 -2.00
N LEU A 168 -15.11 3.99 -1.04
CA LEU A 168 -16.10 4.11 0.05
C LEU A 168 -17.27 5.01 -0.37
N CYS A 169 -18.24 4.42 -1.08
CA CYS A 169 -19.37 5.15 -1.65
C CYS A 169 -20.59 5.30 -0.74
N ARG A 170 -20.81 4.33 0.17
CA ARG A 170 -21.92 4.39 1.13
C ARG A 170 -21.61 5.34 2.29
N ASP A 171 -22.45 6.36 2.49
CA ASP A 171 -22.33 7.38 3.54
C ASP A 171 -23.46 7.24 4.58
N VAL A 172 -23.09 6.90 5.81
CA VAL A 172 -24.02 6.74 6.93
C VAL A 172 -24.72 8.06 7.28
N GLY A 173 -24.02 9.19 7.13
CA GLY A 173 -24.60 10.53 7.29
C GLY A 173 -25.65 10.86 6.21
N ALA A 174 -25.59 10.20 5.05
CA ALA A 174 -26.58 10.30 3.99
C ALA A 174 -27.73 9.29 4.11
N GLY A 175 -27.79 8.52 5.20
CA GLY A 175 -28.86 7.56 5.49
C GLY A 175 -28.54 6.11 5.12
N GLN A 176 -27.30 5.81 4.71
CA GLN A 176 -26.83 4.43 4.58
C GLN A 176 -26.67 3.79 5.95
N SER A 177 -26.86 2.48 6.04
CA SER A 177 -26.78 1.73 7.29
C SER A 177 -25.35 1.40 7.68
N TRP A 178 -24.44 1.27 6.72
CA TRP A 178 -23.01 0.99 6.88
C TRP A 178 -22.16 1.84 5.91
N GLY A 179 -20.83 1.76 6.06
CA GLY A 179 -19.88 2.47 5.21
C GLY A 179 -19.20 3.63 5.93
N LEU A 180 -19.02 4.75 5.23
CA LEU A 180 -18.36 5.93 5.76
C LEU A 180 -19.24 6.63 6.80
N VAL A 181 -18.73 6.78 8.02
CA VAL A 181 -19.37 7.55 9.10
C VAL A 181 -18.85 8.98 9.10
N SER A 182 -17.54 9.18 8.92
CA SER A 182 -16.95 10.50 8.74
C SER A 182 -15.53 10.39 8.16
N ALA A 183 -15.07 11.47 7.52
CA ALA A 183 -13.72 11.60 7.00
C ALA A 183 -13.11 12.96 7.40
N ALA A 184 -11.81 12.99 7.67
CA ALA A 184 -11.07 14.22 7.92
C ALA A 184 -9.60 14.09 7.52
N TYR A 185 -9.04 15.16 6.96
CA TYR A 185 -7.59 15.33 6.90
C TYR A 185 -7.08 15.82 8.26
N VAL A 186 -6.09 15.11 8.79
CA VAL A 186 -5.51 15.35 10.12
C VAL A 186 -3.98 15.34 10.05
N ASN A 187 -3.33 15.78 11.11
CA ASN A 187 -1.90 15.53 11.32
C ASN A 187 -1.69 14.05 11.62
N ALA A 188 -0.47 13.53 11.49
CA ALA A 188 -0.19 12.10 11.69
C ALA A 188 -0.61 11.63 13.09
N ASP A 189 -0.38 12.44 14.14
CA ASP A 189 -0.83 12.18 15.50
C ASP A 189 -2.36 12.19 15.70
N GLY A 190 -3.13 12.69 14.73
CA GLY A 190 -4.59 12.75 14.75
C GLY A 190 -5.16 14.08 15.21
N SER A 191 -4.31 15.04 15.55
CA SER A 191 -4.76 16.40 15.80
C SER A 191 -5.27 17.05 14.51
N PRO A 192 -6.15 18.07 14.59
CA PRO A 192 -6.67 18.75 13.41
C PRO A 192 -5.55 19.23 12.48
N GLY A 193 -5.59 18.78 11.23
CA GLY A 193 -4.65 19.16 10.18
C GLY A 193 -5.31 20.11 9.18
N THR A 194 -4.50 20.85 8.43
CA THR A 194 -4.97 21.61 7.27
C THR A 194 -4.35 20.98 6.03
N PRO A 195 -5.15 20.34 5.15
CA PRO A 195 -4.62 19.76 3.91
C PRO A 195 -4.20 20.87 2.94
N SER A 196 -3.21 20.57 2.11
CA SER A 196 -2.71 21.43 1.03
C SER A 196 -2.25 20.55 -0.14
N LEU A 197 -1.17 20.92 -0.85
CA LEU A 197 -0.59 20.11 -1.91
C LEU A 197 -0.02 18.76 -1.43
N ASN A 198 0.09 18.53 -0.12
CA ASN A 198 0.42 17.23 0.49
C ASN A 198 -0.69 16.18 0.36
N VAL A 199 -1.86 16.54 -0.18
CA VAL A 199 -2.92 15.60 -0.54
C VAL A 199 -3.33 15.77 -2.01
N GLY A 200 -3.87 14.72 -2.61
CA GLY A 200 -4.39 14.78 -3.97
C GLY A 200 -5.33 13.63 -4.30
N LEU A 201 -6.26 13.88 -5.22
CA LEU A 201 -7.16 12.87 -5.79
C LEU A 201 -6.70 12.60 -7.23
N LEU A 202 -5.91 11.54 -7.39
CA LEU A 202 -5.04 11.34 -8.54
C LEU A 202 -5.68 10.39 -9.56
N PRO A 203 -5.87 10.79 -10.83
CA PRO A 203 -6.29 9.84 -11.87
C PRO A 203 -5.15 8.92 -12.32
N LYS A 204 -3.92 9.23 -11.89
CA LYS A 204 -2.68 8.47 -12.07
C LYS A 204 -1.57 9.10 -11.22
N PHE A 205 -0.50 8.34 -10.98
CA PHE A 205 0.74 8.85 -10.43
C PHE A 205 1.91 8.34 -11.27
N GLY A 206 2.39 9.17 -12.20
CA GLY A 206 3.33 8.76 -13.23
C GLY A 206 2.68 7.91 -14.33
N ASP A 207 3.50 7.21 -15.11
CA ASP A 207 3.03 6.55 -16.34
C ASP A 207 2.40 5.17 -16.10
N TYR A 208 2.66 4.55 -14.95
CA TYR A 208 2.34 3.14 -14.70
C TYR A 208 1.56 2.89 -13.41
N ASN A 209 1.34 3.90 -12.57
CA ASN A 209 0.52 3.76 -11.37
C ASN A 209 -0.84 4.38 -11.63
N LEU A 210 -1.76 3.55 -12.11
CA LEU A 210 -3.16 3.89 -12.33
C LEU A 210 -3.99 3.44 -11.12
N PRO A 211 -5.18 4.03 -10.91
CA PRO A 211 -6.16 3.52 -9.96
C PRO A 211 -6.41 2.02 -10.16
N LYS A 212 -6.45 1.30 -9.04
CA LYS A 212 -6.80 -0.12 -8.91
C LYS A 212 -8.30 -0.35 -8.95
N GLU A 213 -9.08 0.66 -8.62
CA GLU A 213 -10.54 0.69 -8.71
C GLU A 213 -10.97 2.10 -9.13
N GLY A 214 -12.11 2.21 -9.81
CA GLY A 214 -12.66 3.50 -10.22
C GLY A 214 -11.76 4.30 -11.18
N ASP A 215 -11.85 5.62 -11.07
CA ASP A 215 -11.17 6.61 -11.91
C ASP A 215 -10.08 7.39 -11.15
N THR A 216 -10.07 7.34 -9.82
CA THR A 216 -9.24 8.20 -8.96
C THR A 216 -8.72 7.46 -7.74
N MET A 217 -7.47 7.70 -7.35
CA MET A 217 -6.85 7.18 -6.12
C MET A 217 -6.41 8.32 -5.19
N VAL A 218 -6.24 8.06 -3.90
CA VAL A 218 -5.75 9.05 -2.94
C VAL A 218 -4.22 9.12 -2.95
N GLY A 219 -3.65 10.31 -2.99
CA GLY A 219 -2.23 10.56 -2.75
C GLY A 219 -2.00 11.34 -1.45
N LEU A 220 -1.08 10.87 -0.62
CA LEU A 220 -0.55 11.59 0.55
C LEU A 220 0.98 11.71 0.41
N SER A 221 1.54 12.89 0.68
CA SER A 221 2.97 13.16 0.46
C SER A 221 3.55 14.01 1.58
N SER A 222 4.81 13.77 1.97
CA SER A 222 5.59 14.77 2.73
C SER A 222 6.00 15.97 1.86
N GLY A 223 5.86 15.84 0.54
CA GLY A 223 5.98 16.92 -0.43
C GLY A 223 4.64 17.26 -1.09
N HIS A 224 4.67 17.43 -2.41
CA HIS A 224 3.44 17.58 -3.19
C HIS A 224 2.97 16.20 -3.66
N ALA A 225 1.74 15.83 -3.34
CA ALA A 225 1.05 14.64 -3.84
C ALA A 225 0.65 14.85 -5.32
N ARG A 226 1.64 14.99 -6.21
CA ARG A 226 1.50 15.28 -7.63
C ARG A 226 2.58 14.54 -8.42
N ASP A 227 2.20 13.97 -9.55
CA ASP A 227 3.17 13.49 -10.53
C ASP A 227 3.76 14.63 -11.36
N SER A 228 4.82 14.35 -12.11
CA SER A 228 5.57 15.36 -12.88
C SER A 228 4.77 16.07 -13.99
N SER A 229 3.65 15.49 -14.43
CA SER A 229 2.78 16.00 -15.48
C SER A 229 1.60 16.82 -14.97
N GLN A 230 1.33 16.77 -13.67
CA GLN A 230 0.19 17.42 -13.02
C GLN A 230 0.50 18.87 -12.63
N PRO A 231 -0.53 19.70 -12.36
CA PRO A 231 -0.34 21.06 -11.86
C PRO A 231 0.38 21.08 -10.51
N GLU A 232 1.27 22.06 -10.34
CA GLU A 232 2.06 22.28 -9.12
C GLU A 232 2.83 21.03 -8.64
N PRO A 233 3.63 20.37 -9.52
CA PRO A 233 4.47 19.27 -9.09
C PRO A 233 5.57 19.80 -8.18
N CYS A 234 6.16 18.91 -7.39
CA CYS A 234 7.26 19.24 -6.49
C CYS A 234 8.47 19.90 -7.21
N GLY A 235 8.66 19.58 -8.51
CA GLY A 235 9.70 20.16 -9.36
C GLY A 235 11.13 19.69 -9.06
N GLY A 236 11.30 18.86 -8.03
CA GLY A 236 12.55 18.26 -7.59
C GLY A 236 12.29 17.19 -6.52
N PRO A 237 13.33 16.70 -5.83
CA PRO A 237 13.19 15.70 -4.78
C PRO A 237 12.65 16.26 -3.46
N THR A 238 12.45 17.57 -3.36
CA THR A 238 12.02 18.23 -2.12
C THR A 238 11.17 19.43 -2.43
N CYS A 239 10.01 19.48 -1.81
CA CYS A 239 9.14 20.64 -1.71
C CYS A 239 8.43 20.55 -0.37
N THR A 240 8.34 21.67 0.34
CA THR A 240 7.89 21.67 1.74
C THR A 240 6.49 22.27 1.81
N PRO A 241 5.42 21.46 1.76
CA PRO A 241 4.04 21.94 1.83
C PRO A 241 3.70 22.47 3.22
N LYS A 242 4.38 21.98 4.26
CA LYS A 242 4.08 22.25 5.67
C LYS A 242 5.39 22.51 6.44
N GLY A 243 5.54 21.99 7.65
CA GLY A 243 6.64 22.32 8.55
C GLY A 243 6.74 21.28 9.65
N PRO A 244 7.24 21.62 10.85
CA PRO A 244 7.40 20.66 11.93
C PRO A 244 6.11 19.87 12.23
N GLY A 245 6.23 18.55 12.28
CA GLY A 245 5.14 17.61 12.50
C GLY A 245 5.23 16.88 13.84
N VAL A 246 4.15 16.19 14.18
CA VAL A 246 4.06 15.32 15.37
C VAL A 246 3.55 13.97 14.92
N VAL A 247 4.31 12.92 15.24
CA VAL A 247 3.98 11.54 14.89
C VAL A 247 3.15 10.88 16.00
N PRO A 248 2.41 9.80 15.68
CA PRO A 248 1.64 9.05 16.67
C PRO A 248 2.48 8.56 17.85
N VAL A 249 1.84 8.34 19.00
CA VAL A 249 2.51 7.76 20.17
C VAL A 249 3.07 6.38 19.82
N ALA A 250 4.32 6.13 20.24
CA ALA A 250 5.08 4.92 19.95
C ALA A 250 5.61 4.80 18.50
N PHE A 251 5.54 5.89 17.73
CA PHE A 251 6.17 6.03 16.43
C PHE A 251 7.33 7.05 16.47
N PRO A 252 8.26 7.01 15.50
CA PRO A 252 8.38 6.04 14.40
C PRO A 252 8.63 4.62 14.91
N GLN A 253 8.18 3.63 14.16
CA GLN A 253 8.49 2.24 14.47
C GLN A 253 10.00 2.02 14.28
N VAL A 254 10.64 1.50 15.34
CA VAL A 254 12.08 1.25 15.35
C VAL A 254 12.39 0.04 14.47
N VAL A 255 13.27 0.23 13.49
CA VAL A 255 13.86 -0.88 12.72
C VAL A 255 15.12 -1.36 13.46
N PRO A 256 15.17 -2.63 13.91
CA PRO A 256 16.30 -3.13 14.68
C PRO A 256 17.65 -2.96 13.96
N GLY A 257 18.60 -2.28 14.60
CA GLY A 257 19.95 -2.08 14.06
C GLY A 257 20.12 -0.83 13.18
N CYS A 258 19.04 -0.08 12.93
CA CYS A 258 19.06 1.18 12.19
C CYS A 258 18.85 2.39 13.10
N ASP A 259 19.33 3.54 12.66
CA ASP A 259 19.08 4.80 13.36
C ASP A 259 17.60 5.19 13.27
N THR A 260 17.13 6.01 14.21
CA THR A 260 15.71 6.40 14.29
C THR A 260 15.59 7.91 14.50
N ALA A 261 14.71 8.56 13.75
CA ALA A 261 14.42 9.99 13.88
C ALA A 261 13.85 10.36 15.26
N THR A 262 14.10 11.61 15.64
CA THR A 262 13.48 12.25 16.83
C THR A 262 12.76 13.56 16.51
N ASN A 263 12.87 14.03 15.26
CA ASN A 263 12.15 15.19 14.74
C ASN A 263 11.44 14.76 13.46
N PHE A 264 10.30 15.38 13.16
CA PHE A 264 9.44 15.01 12.04
C PHE A 264 8.89 16.26 11.39
N TYR A 265 8.62 16.18 10.10
CA TYR A 265 8.16 17.30 9.30
C TYR A 265 7.10 16.83 8.31
N ASP A 266 6.36 17.79 7.78
CA ASP A 266 5.44 17.62 6.67
C ASP A 266 4.41 16.50 6.84
N ASP A 267 4.01 16.26 8.08
CA ASP A 267 3.11 15.16 8.42
C ASP A 267 1.70 15.41 7.88
N VAL A 268 1.10 14.34 7.37
CA VAL A 268 -0.23 14.33 6.77
C VAL A 268 -0.92 13.01 7.04
N ALA A 269 -2.23 13.06 7.25
CA ALA A 269 -3.03 11.86 7.37
C ALA A 269 -4.47 12.04 6.86
N LEU A 270 -5.03 10.96 6.34
CA LEU A 270 -6.46 10.80 6.11
C LEU A 270 -7.02 9.90 7.20
N GLN A 271 -7.95 10.43 8.01
CA GLN A 271 -8.66 9.67 9.04
C GLN A 271 -10.10 9.42 8.62
N LEU A 272 -10.49 8.15 8.67
CA LEU A 272 -11.83 7.68 8.36
C LEU A 272 -12.42 7.00 9.59
N VAL A 273 -13.71 7.23 9.83
CA VAL A 273 -14.53 6.45 10.75
C VAL A 273 -15.47 5.62 9.89
N LEU A 274 -15.43 4.31 10.04
CA LEU A 274 -16.17 3.36 9.22
C LEU A 274 -17.08 2.49 10.08
N LYS A 275 -18.24 2.14 9.54
CA LYS A 275 -19.12 1.09 10.07
C LYS A 275 -19.11 -0.10 9.12
N ALA A 276 -18.75 -1.27 9.62
CA ALA A 276 -18.73 -2.51 8.83
C ALA A 276 -20.16 -2.99 8.48
N PRO A 277 -20.38 -3.57 7.28
CA PRO A 277 -21.62 -4.25 6.92
C PRO A 277 -21.85 -5.53 7.75
N THR A 278 -23.05 -6.10 7.65
CA THR A 278 -23.51 -7.24 8.47
C THR A 278 -22.80 -8.56 8.18
N ASN A 279 -22.34 -8.77 6.95
CA ASN A 279 -21.62 -9.98 6.55
C ASN A 279 -20.10 -9.77 6.39
N ALA A 280 -19.55 -8.62 6.81
CA ALA A 280 -18.10 -8.38 6.73
C ALA A 280 -17.33 -8.99 7.91
N HIS A 281 -16.29 -9.75 7.57
CA HIS A 281 -15.35 -10.40 8.50
C HIS A 281 -13.90 -9.91 8.31
N GLY A 282 -13.69 -8.98 7.39
CA GLY A 282 -12.43 -8.30 7.16
C GLY A 282 -12.60 -7.11 6.23
N TYR A 283 -11.51 -6.40 6.00
CA TYR A 283 -11.39 -5.42 4.94
C TYR A 283 -9.98 -5.45 4.37
N ALA A 284 -9.82 -4.85 3.20
CA ALA A 284 -8.53 -4.69 2.56
C ALA A 284 -8.45 -3.35 1.83
N PHE A 285 -7.25 -2.82 1.67
CA PHE A 285 -6.96 -1.67 0.81
C PHE A 285 -5.62 -1.89 0.12
N ASP A 286 -5.42 -1.20 -0.99
CA ASP A 286 -4.17 -1.21 -1.72
C ASP A 286 -3.41 0.10 -1.52
N PHE A 287 -2.09 0.00 -1.58
CA PHE A 287 -1.24 1.18 -1.56
C PHE A 287 0.08 0.94 -2.27
N ALA A 288 0.74 2.00 -2.72
CA ALA A 288 2.14 1.97 -3.12
C ALA A 288 2.89 3.13 -2.49
N PHE A 289 4.05 2.83 -1.90
CA PHE A 289 4.92 3.81 -1.26
C PHE A 289 6.11 4.11 -2.17
N PHE A 290 6.45 5.40 -2.27
CA PHE A 290 7.55 5.93 -3.05
C PHE A 290 8.40 6.82 -2.15
N SER A 291 9.73 6.70 -2.24
CA SER A 291 10.65 7.56 -1.49
C SER A 291 11.89 7.85 -2.32
N TRP A 292 12.40 9.08 -2.20
CA TRP A 292 13.65 9.54 -2.78
C TRP A 292 14.90 9.12 -2.01
N GLU A 293 14.73 8.63 -0.79
CA GLU A 293 15.83 8.37 0.14
C GLU A 293 16.57 7.06 -0.20
N PHE A 294 15.90 6.17 -0.94
CA PHE A 294 16.50 4.97 -1.47
C PHE A 294 17.44 5.28 -2.66
N PRO A 295 18.60 4.62 -2.80
CA PRO A 295 19.15 3.56 -1.95
C PRO A 295 20.08 4.08 -0.84
N VAL A 296 20.40 5.38 -0.86
CA VAL A 296 21.53 5.97 -0.12
C VAL A 296 21.30 5.96 1.38
N PHE A 297 20.08 6.28 1.84
CA PHE A 297 19.74 6.52 3.24
C PHE A 297 19.14 5.30 3.95
N VAL A 298 19.16 4.13 3.30
CA VAL A 298 18.77 2.88 3.95
C VAL A 298 19.49 2.71 5.29
N CYS A 299 18.73 2.34 6.32
CA CYS A 299 19.16 2.14 7.70
C CYS A 299 19.65 3.42 8.43
N THR A 300 19.12 4.59 8.06
CA THR A 300 19.40 5.86 8.74
C THR A 300 18.15 6.45 9.40
N ALA A 301 18.35 7.54 10.15
CA ALA A 301 17.27 8.27 10.81
C ALA A 301 16.37 9.08 9.86
N PHE A 302 16.75 9.24 8.58
CA PHE A 302 16.00 10.08 7.62
C PHE A 302 14.72 9.41 7.12
N ASN A 303 14.62 8.09 7.27
CA ASN A 303 13.64 7.25 6.60
C ASN A 303 12.19 7.55 7.00
N ASP A 304 11.46 8.11 6.04
CA ASP A 304 10.02 8.37 6.11
C ASP A 304 9.24 7.08 6.37
N GLN A 305 8.11 7.19 7.08
CA GLN A 305 7.24 6.04 7.35
C GLN A 305 5.80 6.32 6.96
N PHE A 306 5.21 5.36 6.25
CA PHE A 306 3.78 5.23 6.09
C PHE A 306 3.22 4.23 7.11
N VAL A 307 2.09 4.57 7.72
CA VAL A 307 1.37 3.70 8.66
C VAL A 307 -0.13 3.76 8.39
N ALA A 308 -0.80 2.63 8.61
CA ALA A 308 -2.25 2.53 8.63
C ALA A 308 -2.67 2.17 10.07
N LEU A 309 -3.09 3.16 10.84
CA LEU A 309 -3.43 2.99 12.26
C LEU A 309 -4.92 2.72 12.44
N VAL A 310 -5.25 1.67 13.20
CA VAL A 310 -6.63 1.28 13.47
C VAL A 310 -6.95 1.38 14.96
N ASP A 311 -8.11 1.94 15.28
CA ASP A 311 -8.63 2.04 16.65
C ASP A 311 -10.13 1.67 16.69
N PRO A 312 -10.54 0.65 17.48
CA PRO A 312 -9.70 -0.23 18.29
C PRO A 312 -8.78 -1.10 17.43
N ALA A 313 -7.54 -1.30 17.89
CA ALA A 313 -6.54 -2.06 17.14
C ALA A 313 -6.98 -3.54 16.97
N PRO A 314 -6.98 -4.08 15.72
CA PRO A 314 -7.33 -5.46 15.50
C PRO A 314 -6.24 -6.41 16.01
N PRO A 315 -6.56 -7.71 16.22
CA PRO A 315 -5.56 -8.72 16.50
C PRO A 315 -4.40 -8.66 15.49
N GLN A 316 -3.17 -8.90 15.96
CA GLN A 316 -1.93 -8.89 15.16
C GLN A 316 -1.46 -7.49 14.68
N ALA A 317 -2.22 -6.43 14.91
CA ALA A 317 -1.72 -5.07 14.67
C ALA A 317 -0.50 -4.75 15.56
N LEU A 318 0.50 -4.08 15.00
CA LEU A 318 1.71 -3.67 15.71
C LEU A 318 1.56 -2.22 16.17
N GLN A 319 1.24 -2.02 17.45
CA GLN A 319 0.98 -0.69 18.02
C GLN A 319 -0.14 0.05 17.26
N GLY A 320 -1.15 -0.68 16.81
CA GLY A 320 -2.27 -0.15 16.01
C GLY A 320 -1.98 -0.08 14.51
N ASN A 321 -0.73 -0.18 14.07
CA ASN A 321 -0.41 -0.24 12.63
C ASN A 321 -0.78 -1.62 12.05
N ILE A 322 -1.40 -1.65 10.87
CA ILE A 322 -1.72 -2.86 10.10
C ILE A 322 -0.90 -3.02 8.82
N SER A 323 -0.05 -2.06 8.46
CA SER A 323 0.81 -2.10 7.27
C SER A 323 2.28 -2.22 7.62
N PHE A 324 2.83 -3.43 7.48
CA PHE A 324 4.22 -3.77 7.79
C PHE A 324 4.66 -5.04 7.03
N ASP A 325 5.96 -5.24 6.83
CA ASP A 325 6.45 -6.47 6.18
C ASP A 325 6.35 -7.70 7.10
N SER A 326 6.69 -8.88 6.57
CA SER A 326 6.68 -10.14 7.31
C SER A 326 7.65 -10.20 8.51
N LEU A 327 8.56 -9.23 8.64
CA LEU A 327 9.47 -9.08 9.78
C LEU A 327 8.94 -8.04 10.79
N GLY A 328 7.81 -7.40 10.51
CA GLY A 328 7.21 -6.36 11.35
C GLY A 328 7.83 -4.97 11.15
N ASN A 329 8.59 -4.74 10.08
CA ASN A 329 9.13 -3.42 9.78
C ASN A 329 8.03 -2.52 9.18
N PRO A 330 7.98 -1.23 9.56
CA PRO A 330 7.06 -0.27 8.96
C PRO A 330 7.35 -0.06 7.47
N VAL A 331 6.32 0.34 6.72
CA VAL A 331 6.48 0.81 5.34
C VAL A 331 7.36 2.05 5.33
N SER A 332 8.59 1.88 4.84
CA SER A 332 9.67 2.87 4.78
C SER A 332 10.74 2.37 3.82
N VAL A 333 11.82 3.12 3.58
CA VAL A 333 12.96 2.60 2.79
C VAL A 333 13.68 1.40 3.40
N ASN A 334 13.41 1.09 4.68
CA ASN A 334 13.93 -0.09 5.37
C ASN A 334 13.08 -1.35 5.19
N LEU A 335 11.94 -1.24 4.49
CA LEU A 335 11.04 -2.36 4.25
C LEU A 335 11.74 -3.43 3.38
N GLY A 336 11.50 -4.71 3.67
CA GLY A 336 11.97 -5.81 2.82
C GLY A 336 11.35 -5.85 1.41
N LEU A 337 10.48 -4.90 1.06
CA LEU A 337 9.62 -4.89 -0.13
C LEU A 337 9.76 -3.60 -0.96
N LEU A 338 10.98 -3.22 -1.35
CA LEU A 338 11.22 -2.16 -2.36
C LEU A 338 11.81 -2.77 -3.63
N PRO A 339 11.01 -3.51 -4.43
CA PRO A 339 11.51 -4.21 -5.60
C PRO A 339 11.74 -3.28 -6.80
N ASN A 340 11.14 -2.09 -6.82
CA ASN A 340 11.18 -1.20 -7.98
C ASN A 340 12.15 -0.05 -7.74
N CYS A 341 13.33 -0.15 -8.34
CA CYS A 341 14.39 0.84 -8.22
C CYS A 341 15.37 0.73 -9.40
N TYR A 342 16.31 1.67 -9.49
CA TYR A 342 17.35 1.65 -10.53
C TYR A 342 18.46 0.64 -10.17
N PRO A 343 18.76 -0.35 -11.05
CA PRO A 343 19.81 -1.34 -10.80
C PRO A 343 21.21 -0.73 -10.59
N ASP A 344 21.46 0.43 -11.19
CA ASP A 344 22.75 1.13 -11.11
C ASP A 344 23.02 1.71 -9.70
N GLY A 345 21.99 1.83 -8.84
CA GLY A 345 22.12 2.28 -7.45
C GLY A 345 22.73 1.25 -6.49
N TYR A 346 23.14 0.07 -6.98
CA TYR A 346 23.65 -1.03 -6.16
C TYR A 346 24.84 -0.62 -5.26
N ASP A 347 25.80 0.10 -5.82
CA ASP A 347 27.02 0.52 -5.10
C ASP A 347 26.76 1.65 -4.09
N LEU A 348 25.59 2.28 -4.14
CA LEU A 348 25.15 3.35 -3.24
C LEU A 348 24.25 2.86 -2.11
N PHE A 349 23.88 1.58 -2.10
CA PHE A 349 22.96 1.04 -1.10
C PHE A 349 23.51 1.17 0.32
N ALA A 350 22.71 1.79 1.19
CA ALA A 350 23.05 2.11 2.58
C ALA A 350 24.41 2.83 2.72
N TYR A 351 24.81 3.62 1.72
CA TYR A 351 26.12 4.26 1.68
C TYR A 351 26.37 5.17 2.88
N THR A 352 25.35 5.90 3.33
CA THR A 352 25.46 6.80 4.49
C THR A 352 25.52 6.04 5.82
N CYS A 353 24.88 4.87 5.91
CA CYS A 353 25.01 3.99 7.07
C CYS A 353 26.47 3.58 7.30
N LEU A 354 27.24 3.30 6.23
CA LEU A 354 28.65 2.87 6.33
C LEU A 354 29.58 3.95 6.92
N GLY A 355 29.15 5.22 6.96
CA GLY A 355 29.89 6.35 7.50
C GLY A 355 29.53 6.73 8.94
N GLY A 356 28.59 6.03 9.58
CA GLY A 356 28.07 6.36 10.91
C GLY A 356 29.07 6.14 12.06
N PRO A 357 28.89 6.83 13.21
CA PRO A 357 29.79 6.74 14.37
C PRO A 357 29.67 5.43 15.17
N THR A 358 28.72 4.56 14.85
CA THR A 358 28.52 3.26 15.51
C THR A 358 28.75 2.10 14.54
N PRO A 359 29.39 1.00 14.98
CA PRO A 359 29.69 -0.16 14.14
C PRO A 359 28.46 -1.09 14.02
N SER A 360 27.28 -0.53 13.77
CA SER A 360 26.11 -1.36 13.40
C SER A 360 26.36 -1.89 11.99
N PRO A 361 26.23 -3.19 11.71
CA PRO A 361 26.43 -3.70 10.37
C PRO A 361 25.28 -3.19 9.51
N CYS A 362 25.58 -2.23 8.63
CA CYS A 362 24.65 -1.79 7.61
C CYS A 362 24.13 -2.98 6.82
N PRO A 363 22.85 -2.95 6.42
CA PRO A 363 22.29 -4.03 5.64
C PRO A 363 23.07 -4.19 4.34
N ALA A 364 23.25 -5.44 3.91
CA ALA A 364 23.74 -5.72 2.56
C ALA A 364 22.63 -5.41 1.55
N PRO A 365 22.98 -5.03 0.30
CA PRO A 365 21.98 -4.87 -0.76
C PRO A 365 21.17 -6.17 -0.94
N PRO A 366 19.85 -6.07 -1.20
CA PRO A 366 19.03 -7.24 -1.47
C PRO A 366 19.52 -7.99 -2.72
N SER A 367 19.26 -9.30 -2.77
CA SER A 367 19.60 -10.17 -3.90
C SER A 367 18.40 -11.03 -4.29
N PRO A 368 17.81 -10.84 -5.49
CA PRO A 368 18.22 -9.88 -6.52
C PRO A 368 17.99 -8.42 -6.09
N TYR A 369 18.84 -7.51 -6.59
CA TYR A 369 18.70 -6.07 -6.38
C TYR A 369 17.75 -5.48 -7.42
N CYS A 370 16.75 -4.70 -6.97
CA CYS A 370 15.72 -4.08 -7.82
C CYS A 370 15.05 -5.03 -8.85
N PRO A 371 14.50 -6.20 -8.44
CA PRO A 371 13.93 -7.17 -9.37
C PRO A 371 12.74 -6.65 -10.19
N GLY A 372 12.04 -5.62 -9.72
CA GLY A 372 10.95 -4.95 -10.43
C GLY A 372 11.43 -3.89 -11.44
N GLY A 373 12.68 -3.45 -11.33
CA GLY A 373 13.26 -2.40 -12.17
C GLY A 373 12.61 -1.01 -11.94
N PRO A 374 13.00 0.01 -12.71
CA PRO A 374 12.56 1.39 -12.47
C PRO A 374 11.22 1.74 -13.15
N GLY A 375 10.55 0.79 -13.80
CA GLY A 375 9.41 1.07 -14.69
C GLY A 375 8.31 1.89 -14.02
N VAL A 376 7.87 1.47 -12.83
CA VAL A 376 6.80 2.15 -12.06
C VAL A 376 7.19 3.54 -11.54
N LEU A 377 8.47 3.94 -11.64
CA LEU A 377 8.92 5.27 -11.24
C LEU A 377 8.75 6.30 -12.37
N SER A 378 8.59 5.87 -13.63
CA SER A 378 8.51 6.77 -14.79
C SER A 378 7.41 7.81 -14.62
N GLY A 379 7.79 9.09 -14.71
CA GLY A 379 6.87 10.22 -14.65
C GLY A 379 6.31 10.54 -13.26
N THR A 380 6.66 9.76 -12.23
CA THR A 380 6.19 9.99 -10.85
C THR A 380 6.80 11.24 -10.23
N GLY A 381 7.94 11.71 -10.76
CA GLY A 381 8.75 12.73 -10.12
C GLY A 381 9.96 12.09 -9.45
N VAL A 382 9.79 10.93 -8.81
CA VAL A 382 10.85 10.16 -8.11
C VAL A 382 11.98 9.68 -9.03
N ASP A 383 11.75 9.78 -10.34
CA ASP A 383 12.68 9.46 -11.43
C ASP A 383 13.53 10.65 -11.92
N LEU A 384 13.29 11.90 -11.47
CA LEU A 384 13.70 13.10 -12.21
C LEU A 384 15.08 13.72 -11.90
N ALA A 385 15.74 13.44 -10.78
CA ALA A 385 16.80 14.36 -10.29
C ALA A 385 18.15 13.72 -9.98
N MET A 386 18.20 12.42 -9.71
CA MET A 386 19.45 11.70 -9.46
C MET A 386 19.37 10.44 -10.31
N THR A 387 20.24 10.34 -11.33
CA THR A 387 20.52 9.03 -11.91
C THR A 387 20.92 8.14 -10.74
N GLU A 388 20.14 7.10 -10.43
CA GLU A 388 20.35 6.12 -9.33
C GLU A 388 19.62 6.37 -7.98
N SER A 389 18.63 7.26 -7.87
CA SER A 389 17.84 7.40 -6.63
C SER A 389 16.34 7.18 -6.85
N GLY A 390 15.65 6.87 -5.76
CA GLY A 390 14.23 6.56 -5.75
C GLY A 390 13.94 5.06 -5.71
N ALA A 391 12.89 4.69 -4.97
CA ALA A 391 12.31 3.36 -5.03
C ALA A 391 10.80 3.40 -4.78
N SER A 392 10.14 2.32 -5.21
CA SER A 392 8.74 2.06 -4.92
C SER A 392 8.51 0.63 -4.47
N THR A 393 7.59 0.45 -3.54
CA THR A 393 7.09 -0.87 -3.15
C THR A 393 6.37 -1.56 -4.31
N GLY A 394 5.91 -0.78 -5.30
CA GLY A 394 4.80 -1.19 -6.16
C GLY A 394 3.51 -1.32 -5.34
N TRP A 395 2.43 -1.75 -5.97
CA TRP A 395 1.18 -1.98 -5.28
C TRP A 395 1.30 -3.14 -4.28
N LEU A 396 1.03 -2.84 -3.02
CA LEU A 396 0.82 -3.77 -1.92
C LEU A 396 -0.67 -3.76 -1.57
N SER A 397 -1.16 -4.84 -0.96
CA SER A 397 -2.49 -4.93 -0.37
C SER A 397 -2.33 -5.26 1.11
N THR A 398 -2.95 -4.45 1.97
CA THR A 398 -3.08 -4.74 3.40
C THR A 398 -4.48 -5.28 3.67
N THR A 399 -4.57 -6.35 4.45
CA THR A 399 -5.85 -6.88 4.95
C THR A 399 -5.88 -6.82 6.48
N ALA A 400 -7.08 -6.73 7.06
CA ALA A 400 -7.27 -6.77 8.51
C ALA A 400 -8.66 -7.32 8.87
N PRO A 401 -8.83 -7.98 10.03
CA PRO A 401 -10.12 -8.45 10.49
C PRO A 401 -11.01 -7.30 10.97
N VAL A 402 -12.32 -7.49 10.85
CA VAL A 402 -13.36 -6.66 11.46
C VAL A 402 -14.53 -7.56 11.85
N SER A 403 -15.30 -7.19 12.87
CA SER A 403 -16.56 -7.89 13.16
C SER A 403 -17.71 -7.18 12.43
N PRO A 404 -18.77 -7.92 12.05
CA PRO A 404 -20.01 -7.33 11.59
C PRO A 404 -20.48 -6.18 12.44
N ASN A 405 -20.96 -5.11 11.80
CA ASN A 405 -21.49 -3.90 12.45
C ASN A 405 -20.50 -3.10 13.33
N ASP A 406 -19.22 -3.48 13.43
CA ASP A 406 -18.24 -2.73 14.21
C ASP A 406 -18.06 -1.31 13.63
N ILE A 407 -17.90 -0.34 14.53
CA ILE A 407 -17.48 1.01 14.19
C ILE A 407 -16.01 1.17 14.62
N PHE A 408 -15.16 1.55 13.68
CA PHE A 408 -13.73 1.71 13.93
C PHE A 408 -13.15 2.92 13.18
N ASN A 409 -12.01 3.39 13.65
CA ASN A 409 -11.21 4.41 13.00
C ASN A 409 -10.08 3.75 12.22
N ILE A 410 -9.83 4.20 10.99
CA ILE A 410 -8.59 3.94 10.26
C ILE A 410 -7.93 5.27 9.87
N ARG A 411 -6.63 5.40 10.12
CA ARG A 411 -5.84 6.58 9.77
C ARG A 411 -4.64 6.17 8.94
N PHE A 412 -4.62 6.63 7.70
CA PHE A 412 -3.47 6.54 6.80
C PHE A 412 -2.59 7.75 7.03
N ALA A 413 -1.37 7.56 7.53
CA ALA A 413 -0.47 8.65 7.90
C ALA A 413 0.92 8.49 7.28
N LEU A 414 1.52 9.62 6.90
CA LEU A 414 2.86 9.75 6.34
C LEU A 414 3.54 10.99 6.95
N TRP A 415 4.86 10.94 7.10
CA TRP A 415 5.67 12.08 7.54
C TRP A 415 7.10 11.99 7.01
N ASP A 416 7.75 13.15 6.92
CA ASP A 416 9.19 13.27 6.71
C ASP A 416 9.94 13.06 8.03
N ALA A 417 10.99 12.23 8.02
CA ALA A 417 11.77 11.90 9.21
C ALA A 417 13.14 12.62 9.27
N ALA A 418 13.44 13.13 10.46
CA ALA A 418 14.67 13.84 10.83
C ALA A 418 14.92 15.21 10.17
N ASP A 419 14.64 15.39 8.88
CA ASP A 419 14.72 16.69 8.21
C ASP A 419 13.48 17.00 7.34
N SER A 420 13.60 17.85 6.34
CA SER A 420 12.47 18.23 5.46
C SER A 420 12.91 18.10 4.00
N GLN A 421 13.77 17.11 3.74
CA GLN A 421 14.40 16.85 2.45
C GLN A 421 14.14 15.42 2.03
N LEU A 422 14.01 15.25 0.72
CA LEU A 422 13.75 13.97 0.04
C LEU A 422 12.37 13.41 0.41
N ASP A 423 11.36 13.92 -0.29
CA ASP A 423 9.98 13.60 0.06
C ASP A 423 9.62 12.14 -0.24
N SER A 424 8.61 11.65 0.46
CA SER A 424 7.95 10.38 0.20
C SER A 424 6.50 10.61 -0.17
N THR A 425 5.92 9.66 -0.89
CA THR A 425 4.51 9.69 -1.29
C THR A 425 3.93 8.29 -1.16
N VAL A 426 2.72 8.20 -0.62
CA VAL A 426 1.90 7.00 -0.68
C VAL A 426 0.67 7.29 -1.55
N ILE A 427 0.38 6.38 -2.47
CA ILE A 427 -0.90 6.33 -3.17
C ILE A 427 -1.73 5.19 -2.55
N LEU A 428 -3.03 5.41 -2.38
CA LEU A 428 -3.97 4.53 -1.68
C LEU A 428 -5.22 4.36 -2.54
N ASP A 429 -5.73 3.13 -2.62
CA ASP A 429 -6.90 2.81 -3.45
C ASP A 429 -7.59 1.50 -3.00
N ARG A 430 -8.74 1.18 -3.60
CA ARG A 430 -9.43 -0.13 -3.56
C ARG A 430 -9.66 -0.66 -2.15
N PHE A 431 -10.24 0.19 -1.29
CA PHE A 431 -10.80 -0.25 -0.02
C PHE A 431 -12.03 -1.12 -0.28
N ARG A 432 -11.99 -2.35 0.21
CA ARG A 432 -13.07 -3.33 0.04
C ARG A 432 -13.34 -4.08 1.32
N TRP A 433 -14.60 -4.34 1.59
CA TRP A 433 -15.03 -5.26 2.64
C TRP A 433 -14.77 -6.71 2.19
N LEU A 434 -14.54 -7.60 3.16
CA LEU A 434 -14.31 -9.02 2.93
C LEU A 434 -15.36 -9.82 3.71
N ALA A 435 -16.18 -10.60 3.01
CA ALA A 435 -17.10 -11.56 3.64
C ALA A 435 -16.40 -12.82 4.17
N THR A 436 -15.06 -12.87 4.10
CA THR A 436 -14.27 -13.97 4.67
C THR A 436 -13.34 -13.43 5.75
N PRO A 437 -13.07 -14.21 6.81
CA PRO A 437 -12.16 -13.78 7.86
C PRO A 437 -10.77 -13.44 7.31
N ALA A 438 -10.29 -12.24 7.66
CA ALA A 438 -8.94 -11.79 7.34
C ALA A 438 -8.02 -11.82 8.56
N THR A 439 -6.72 -11.78 8.33
CA THR A 439 -5.69 -11.53 9.35
C THR A 439 -4.92 -10.29 8.97
N VAL A 440 -4.27 -9.64 9.93
CA VAL A 440 -3.38 -8.51 9.57
C VAL A 440 -2.19 -9.02 8.77
N GLU A 441 -2.12 -8.65 7.50
CA GLU A 441 -0.99 -8.92 6.60
C GLU A 441 -0.84 -7.83 5.55
N THR A 442 0.38 -7.69 5.01
CA THR A 442 0.67 -6.85 3.86
C THR A 442 1.45 -7.67 2.84
N VAL A 443 0.91 -7.79 1.64
CA VAL A 443 1.45 -8.61 0.56
C VAL A 443 1.48 -7.82 -0.74
N PRO A 444 2.27 -8.22 -1.75
CA PRO A 444 2.13 -7.66 -3.09
C PRO A 444 0.67 -7.75 -3.57
N SER A 445 0.12 -6.63 -4.03
CA SER A 445 -1.24 -6.59 -4.55
C SER A 445 -1.34 -7.52 -5.75
N PRO A 446 -2.41 -8.33 -5.88
CA PRO A 446 -2.73 -8.95 -7.15
C PRO A 446 -2.88 -7.87 -8.24
N ASN A 447 -2.49 -8.24 -9.45
CA ASN A 447 -2.54 -7.33 -10.60
C ASN A 447 -3.96 -6.93 -10.94
#